data_AF-A0A6I3C6J2-F1
#
_entry.id   AF-A0A6I3C6J2-F1
#
_cell.length_a   1.000
_cell.length_b   1.000
_cell.length_c   1.000
_cell.angle_alpha   90.00
_cell.angle_beta   90.00
_cell.angle_gamma   90.00
#
_symmetry.space_group_name_H-M   'P 1'
#
loop_
_entity.id
_entity.type
_entity.pdbx_description
1 polymer ?
#
loop_
_entity_poly.entity_id
_entity_poly.type
_entity_poly.pdbx_seq_one_letter_code
_entity_poly.pdbx_strand_id
1 'polypeptide(L)'
;FEARRTDPLKQWKLSPNDEASVTKFAEYGKARDRMLRRTDTAHAPWTVVNSNVKKLGRLEAMRHVLHALPYDHKDQRIVADADPRVVQSAKDVIRHR
;
A
#
# COMPACT_ATOMS: atom_id res chain seq x y z
N PHE A 1 -14.21 9.66 -0.23
CA PHE A 1 -14.94 9.36 1.02
C PHE A 1 -16.44 9.32 0.80
N GLU A 2 -16.98 10.15 -0.10
CA GLU A 2 -18.40 10.18 -0.52
C GLU A 2 -19.08 8.83 -0.74
N ALA A 3 -18.48 7.91 -1.49
CA ALA A 3 -19.09 6.60 -1.75
C ALA A 3 -19.33 5.75 -0.49
N ARG A 4 -18.74 6.09 0.66
CA ARG A 4 -19.03 5.45 1.96
C ARG A 4 -20.15 6.16 2.73
N ARG A 5 -20.42 7.45 2.45
CA ARG A 5 -21.50 8.22 3.10
C ARG A 5 -22.87 7.76 2.63
N THR A 6 -22.98 7.43 1.34
CA THR A 6 -24.25 7.08 0.69
C THR A 6 -24.54 5.57 0.64
N ASP A 7 -23.56 4.71 0.92
CA ASP A 7 -23.71 3.26 0.88
C ASP A 7 -24.01 2.68 2.28
N PRO A 8 -25.23 2.16 2.53
CA PRO A 8 -25.63 1.63 3.84
C PRO A 8 -24.71 0.53 4.38
N LEU A 9 -24.09 -0.27 3.51
CA LEU A 9 -23.21 -1.38 3.93
C LEU A 9 -21.80 -0.91 4.32
N LYS A 10 -21.47 0.36 4.08
CA LYS A 10 -20.11 0.92 4.28
C LYS A 10 -20.06 2.11 5.23
N GLN A 11 -21.21 2.65 5.65
CA GLN A 11 -21.31 3.82 6.53
C GLN A 11 -20.59 3.65 7.86
N TRP A 12 -20.65 2.45 8.47
CA TRP A 12 -19.96 2.15 9.73
C TRP A 12 -18.44 2.33 9.68
N LYS A 13 -17.84 2.39 8.49
CA LYS A 13 -16.40 2.60 8.29
C LYS A 13 -15.98 4.07 8.33
N LEU A 14 -16.93 4.99 8.53
CA LEU A 14 -16.66 6.42 8.65
C LEU A 14 -16.55 6.80 10.12
N SER A 15 -15.43 7.43 10.47
CA SER A 15 -15.18 8.02 11.77
C SER A 15 -14.99 9.54 11.67
N PRO A 16 -15.15 10.30 12.77
CA PRO A 16 -14.83 11.73 12.79
C PRO A 16 -13.39 12.03 12.34
N ASN A 17 -12.46 11.09 12.58
CA ASN A 17 -11.08 11.23 12.16
C ASN A 17 -10.91 11.12 10.63
N ASP A 18 -11.73 10.32 9.95
CA ASP A 18 -11.70 10.23 8.48
C ASP A 18 -12.04 11.57 7.83
N GLU A 19 -13.01 12.30 8.38
CA GLU A 19 -13.39 13.63 7.87
C GLU A 19 -12.30 14.67 8.13
N ALA A 20 -11.73 14.67 9.34
CA ALA A 20 -10.60 15.53 9.67
C ALA A 20 -9.32 15.20 8.88
N SER A 21 -9.16 13.95 8.43
CA SER A 21 -7.98 13.52 7.68
C SER A 21 -7.86 14.17 6.30
N VAL A 22 -8.99 14.58 5.71
CA VAL A 22 -9.04 15.16 4.35
C VAL A 22 -8.23 16.46 4.29
N THR A 23 -8.37 17.34 5.27
CA THR A 23 -7.64 18.62 5.33
C THR A 23 -6.16 18.43 5.68
N LYS A 24 -5.80 17.30 6.30
CA LYS A 24 -4.44 16.97 6.76
C LYS A 24 -3.63 16.13 5.77
N PHE A 25 -4.07 16.03 4.51
CA PHE A 25 -3.41 15.18 3.50
C PHE A 25 -1.90 15.45 3.38
N ALA A 26 -1.50 16.72 3.35
CA ALA A 26 -0.09 17.11 3.26
C ALA A 26 0.71 16.71 4.51
N GLU A 27 0.12 16.84 5.70
CA GLU A 27 0.75 16.48 6.97
C GLU A 27 0.95 14.96 7.08
N TYR A 28 -0.08 14.17 6.73
CA TYR A 28 0.05 12.71 6.65
C TYR A 28 1.11 12.28 5.62
N GLY A 29 1.17 12.96 4.47
CA GLY A 29 2.22 12.74 3.48
C GLY A 29 3.63 12.96 4.05
N LYS A 30 3.86 14.10 4.70
CA LYS A 30 5.14 14.42 5.36
C LYS A 30 5.48 13.40 6.46
N ALA A 31 4.50 13.00 7.26
CA ALA A 31 4.68 12.02 8.33
C ALA A 31 5.05 10.64 7.77
N ARG A 32 4.35 10.18 6.72
CA ARG A 32 4.68 8.94 5.99
C ARG A 32 6.10 8.98 5.44
N ASP A 33 6.49 10.06 4.76
CA ASP A 33 7.81 10.17 4.14
C ASP A 33 8.92 10.18 5.22
N ARG A 34 8.67 10.82 6.37
CA ARG A 34 9.58 10.77 7.54
C ARG A 34 9.69 9.36 8.11
N MET A 35 8.57 8.64 8.22
CA MET A 35 8.54 7.25 8.71
C MET A 35 9.36 6.36 7.77
N LEU A 36 9.03 6.35 6.47
CA LEU A 36 9.73 5.53 5.47
C LEU A 36 11.24 5.77 5.50
N ARG A 37 11.72 7.03 5.54
CA ARG A 37 13.16 7.34 5.61
C ARG A 37 13.87 6.78 6.85
N ARG A 38 13.17 6.70 7.99
CA ARG A 38 13.77 6.33 9.28
C ARG A 38 13.65 4.85 9.59
N THR A 39 12.66 4.17 9.00
CA THR A 39 12.34 2.78 9.37
C THR A 39 12.45 1.80 8.22
N ASP A 40 12.71 2.24 6.99
CA ASP A 40 13.07 1.34 5.87
C ASP A 40 14.49 0.79 6.08
N THR A 41 14.59 -0.47 6.48
CA THR A 41 15.87 -1.12 6.81
C THR A 41 16.05 -2.40 6.00
N ALA A 42 17.29 -2.89 5.86
CA ALA A 42 17.57 -4.07 5.05
C ALA A 42 16.91 -5.36 5.60
N HIS A 43 16.76 -5.48 6.92
CA HIS A 43 16.13 -6.65 7.56
C HIS A 43 14.61 -6.53 7.63
N ALA A 44 14.06 -5.31 7.50
CA ALA A 44 12.63 -5.03 7.51
C ALA A 44 12.32 -3.88 6.53
N PRO A 45 12.36 -4.16 5.20
CA PRO A 45 12.11 -3.15 4.19
C PRO A 45 10.63 -2.80 4.11
N TRP A 46 10.34 -1.53 3.79
CA TRP A 46 8.99 -1.08 3.50
C TRP A 46 8.65 -1.29 2.02
N THR A 47 7.57 -2.02 1.76
CA THR A 47 6.97 -2.17 0.43
C THR A 47 5.78 -1.22 0.28
N VAL A 48 5.81 -0.37 -0.74
CA VAL A 48 4.72 0.58 -1.03
C VAL A 48 3.86 0.05 -2.17
N VAL A 49 2.54 0.00 -1.96
CA VAL A 49 1.58 -0.52 -2.94
C VAL A 49 0.63 0.59 -3.41
N ASN A 50 0.62 0.85 -4.71
CA ASN A 50 -0.35 1.75 -5.35
C ASN A 50 -1.71 1.08 -5.44
N SER A 51 -2.61 1.45 -4.53
CA SER A 51 -3.94 0.83 -4.40
C SER A 51 -5.07 1.60 -5.09
N ASN A 52 -4.79 2.51 -6.03
CA ASN A 52 -5.84 3.26 -6.74
C ASN A 52 -6.80 2.32 -7.48
N VAL A 53 -6.26 1.28 -8.13
CA VAL A 53 -7.05 0.16 -8.67
C VAL A 53 -7.07 -0.97 -7.64
N LYS A 54 -8.14 -1.00 -6.82
CA LYS A 54 -8.22 -1.89 -5.63
C LYS A 54 -7.99 -3.37 -5.92
N LYS A 55 -8.54 -3.91 -7.03
CA LYS A 55 -8.38 -5.33 -7.38
C LYS A 55 -6.94 -5.67 -7.71
N LEU A 56 -6.30 -4.82 -8.52
CA LEU A 56 -4.90 -4.97 -8.91
C LEU A 56 -3.98 -4.83 -7.69
N GLY A 57 -4.15 -3.79 -6.87
CA GLY A 57 -3.32 -3.59 -5.68
C GLY A 57 -3.39 -4.76 -4.69
N ARG A 58 -4.54 -5.43 -4.55
CA ARG A 58 -4.67 -6.66 -3.73
C ARG A 58 -3.87 -7.82 -4.32
N LEU A 59 -4.02 -8.05 -5.62
CA LEU A 59 -3.36 -9.15 -6.31
C LEU A 59 -1.84 -8.99 -6.25
N GLU A 60 -1.33 -7.78 -6.52
CA GLU A 60 0.10 -7.49 -6.48
C GLU A 60 0.67 -7.54 -5.07
N ALA A 61 -0.08 -7.10 -4.05
CA ALA A 61 0.34 -7.25 -2.66
C ALA A 61 0.48 -8.72 -2.25
N MET A 62 -0.50 -9.57 -2.60
CA MET A 62 -0.43 -11.01 -2.33
C MET A 62 0.73 -11.66 -3.10
N ARG A 63 0.90 -11.30 -4.39
CA ARG A 63 1.99 -11.77 -5.24
C ARG A 63 3.35 -11.43 -4.64
N HIS A 64 3.55 -10.20 -4.16
CA HIS A 64 4.81 -9.78 -3.52
C HIS A 64 5.16 -10.63 -2.29
N VAL A 65 4.20 -10.88 -1.40
CA VAL A 65 4.43 -11.71 -0.20
C VAL A 65 4.74 -13.16 -0.58
N LEU A 66 3.95 -13.75 -1.47
CA LEU A 66 4.16 -15.12 -1.92
C LEU A 66 5.49 -15.27 -2.69
N HIS A 67 5.88 -14.27 -3.47
CA HIS A 67 7.14 -14.30 -4.20
C HIS A 67 8.33 -14.36 -3.23
N ALA A 68 8.32 -13.51 -2.19
CA ALA A 68 9.41 -13.38 -1.22
C ALA A 68 9.64 -14.59 -0.30
N LEU A 69 8.61 -15.38 -0.01
CA LEU A 69 8.70 -16.50 0.94
C LEU A 69 9.07 -17.82 0.24
N PRO A 70 10.02 -18.62 0.77
CA PRO A 70 10.24 -19.97 0.28
C PRO A 70 9.11 -20.89 0.77
N TYR A 71 8.47 -21.62 -0.15
CA TYR A 71 7.47 -22.64 0.18
C TYR A 71 7.38 -23.71 -0.92
N ASP A 72 6.96 -24.92 -0.55
CA ASP A 72 6.87 -26.07 -1.44
C ASP A 72 5.78 -25.89 -2.52
N HIS A 73 6.00 -26.46 -3.70
CA HIS A 73 5.05 -26.41 -4.82
C HIS A 73 4.68 -25.00 -5.32
N LYS A 74 5.57 -24.01 -5.14
CA LYS A 74 5.40 -22.66 -5.73
C LYS A 74 5.34 -22.71 -7.26
N ASP A 75 4.21 -22.32 -7.84
CA ASP A 75 4.09 -22.09 -9.28
C ASP A 75 4.61 -20.68 -9.65
N GLN A 76 5.82 -20.62 -10.21
CA GLN A 76 6.46 -19.36 -10.61
C GLN A 76 5.74 -18.64 -11.76
N ARG A 77 4.88 -19.33 -12.53
CA ARG A 77 4.07 -18.69 -13.58
C ARG A 77 2.95 -17.86 -12.97
N ILE A 78 2.44 -18.28 -11.81
CA ILE A 78 1.39 -17.59 -11.07
C ILE A 78 1.99 -16.56 -10.13
N VAL A 79 3.11 -16.86 -9.47
CA VAL A 79 3.78 -16.01 -8.46
C VAL A 79 5.09 -15.43 -9.01
N ALA A 80 5.00 -14.86 -10.21
CA ALA A 80 6.06 -14.02 -10.78
C ALA A 80 6.26 -12.75 -9.94
N ASP A 81 7.32 -11.99 -10.22
CA ASP A 81 7.57 -10.69 -9.62
C ASP A 81 6.35 -9.76 -9.72
N ALA A 82 6.15 -8.94 -8.69
CA ALA A 82 5.08 -7.96 -8.67
C ALA A 82 5.36 -6.82 -9.67
N ASP A 83 4.30 -6.26 -10.27
CA ASP A 83 4.40 -5.16 -11.24
C ASP A 83 5.06 -3.94 -10.57
N PRO A 84 6.22 -3.45 -11.06
CA PRO A 84 6.96 -2.34 -10.44
C PRO A 84 6.23 -0.99 -10.52
N ARG A 85 5.16 -0.89 -11.31
CA ARG A 85 4.28 0.29 -11.35
C ARG A 85 3.26 0.28 -10.21
N VAL A 86 3.01 -0.89 -9.62
CA VAL A 86 2.06 -1.10 -8.53
C VAL A 86 2.78 -1.29 -7.20
N VAL A 87 3.88 -2.05 -7.19
CA VAL A 87 4.65 -2.39 -5.99
C VAL A 87 6.04 -1.79 -6.12
N GLN A 88 6.40 -0.92 -5.19
CA GLN A 88 7.65 -0.15 -5.21
C GLN A 88 8.36 -0.23 -3.87
N SER A 89 9.69 -0.08 -3.88
CA SER A 89 10.44 0.08 -2.64
C SER A 89 10.18 1.47 -2.04
N ALA A 90 10.29 1.60 -0.72
CA ALA A 90 10.20 2.90 -0.06
C ALA A 90 11.20 3.92 -0.64
N LYS A 91 12.40 3.48 -1.00
CA LYS A 91 13.44 4.32 -1.62
C LYS A 91 12.98 4.90 -2.96
N ASP A 92 12.35 4.09 -3.80
CA ASP A 92 11.87 4.54 -5.11
C ASP A 92 10.76 5.59 -4.94
N VAL A 93 9.82 5.35 -4.03
CA VAL A 93 8.72 6.29 -3.75
C VAL A 93 9.22 7.62 -3.19
N ILE A 94 10.23 7.62 -2.32
CA ILE A 94 10.79 8.85 -1.76
C ILE A 94 11.59 9.64 -2.82
N ARG A 95 12.25 8.96 -3.77
CA ARG A 95 13.07 9.61 -4.82
C ARG A 95 12.25 10.32 -5.89
N HIS A 96 11.03 9.85 -6.16
CA HIS A 96 10.18 10.33 -7.25
C HIS A 96 9.17 11.41 -6.80
N ARG A 97 9.42 12.06 -5.65
CA ARG A 97 8.60 13.13 -5.08
C ARG A 97 9.45 14.36 -4.79
#